data_AF-A0A8S9Y9A4-F1
#
_entry.id   AF-A0A8S9Y9A4-F1
#
_cell.length_a   1.000
_cell.length_b   1.000
_cell.length_c   1.000
_cell.angle_alpha   90.00
_cell.angle_beta   90.00
_cell.angle_gamma   90.00
#
_symmetry.space_group_name_H-M   'P 1'
#
loop_
_entity.id
_entity.type
_entity.pdbx_description
1 polymer ?
#
loop_
_entity_poly.entity_id
_entity_poly.type
_entity_poly.pdbx_seq_one_letter_code
_entity_poly.pdbx_strand_id
1 'polypeptide(L)'
;MQSPKQPFILLDDFIVEPFWNQCRLHLLPNLLQLEWPELQVSNRPTGLTQNGEIQITTRTFEPSMSRGQRALSERLLKMFADLMFSNGMGKQFFLASGTLLGSFRHHDFIPWDDDVDVFADESVRLKIRQLVLSLGGEYSIHSTDTRDKIFTQILNPDLDLYDLEYSRNTSVYPWGWPALDISYYAGNATHIYEIAEFRGSLTYWPRDLVFPLLFRPLGVNWYPAPYNTLSFMRVRDTFDANCIVTGWNHVFELENPVLLQSCQNLGTRYAFVERRRSNQGLSSTNENLQETILPHLLAGEEHLMLQWTNGTGQTVFHIFQMPFHDSDLAISTYDYTKTV
;
A
#
# COMPACT_ATOMS: atom_id res chain seq x y z
N MET A 1 32.65 5.26 -15.54
CA MET A 1 32.19 6.60 -15.96
C MET A 1 30.80 6.77 -15.40
N GLN A 2 30.61 7.59 -14.36
CA GLN A 2 29.28 7.95 -13.88
C GLN A 2 28.62 8.81 -14.96
N SER A 3 27.43 8.44 -15.43
CA SER A 3 26.64 9.31 -16.30
C SER A 3 26.44 10.66 -15.59
N PRO A 4 26.52 11.79 -16.30
CA PRO A 4 26.23 13.08 -15.66
C PRO A 4 24.83 13.00 -15.04
N LYS A 5 24.71 13.28 -13.73
CA LYS A 5 23.42 13.33 -13.04
C LYS A 5 22.52 14.27 -13.85
N GLN A 6 21.44 13.75 -14.40
CA GLN A 6 20.46 14.58 -15.09
C GLN A 6 19.97 15.64 -14.09
N PRO A 7 19.93 16.92 -14.46
CA PRO A 7 19.49 17.98 -13.55
C PRO A 7 17.99 17.93 -13.24
N PHE A 8 17.27 16.97 -13.81
CA PHE A 8 15.82 16.81 -13.72
C PHE A 8 15.45 15.35 -13.46
N ILE A 9 14.41 15.16 -12.66
CA ILE A 9 13.62 13.93 -12.62
C ILE A 9 12.63 13.98 -13.78
N LEU A 10 12.50 12.89 -14.55
CA LEU A 10 11.51 12.79 -15.60
C LEU A 10 10.20 12.23 -15.04
N LEU A 11 9.12 13.00 -15.08
CA LEU A 11 7.79 12.58 -14.63
C LEU A 11 7.29 11.34 -15.37
N ASP A 12 7.58 11.25 -16.67
CA ASP A 12 7.14 10.17 -17.57
C ASP A 12 7.54 8.79 -17.04
N ASP A 13 8.68 8.68 -16.36
CA ASP A 13 9.19 7.41 -15.80
C ASP A 13 8.32 6.91 -14.63
N PHE A 14 7.66 7.83 -13.92
CA PHE A 14 6.81 7.53 -12.77
C PHE A 14 5.33 7.37 -13.13
N ILE A 15 4.93 7.76 -14.34
CA ILE A 15 3.54 7.61 -14.80
C ILE A 15 3.25 6.13 -15.03
N VAL A 16 2.16 5.66 -14.42
CA VAL A 16 1.70 4.28 -14.59
C VAL A 16 1.07 4.13 -15.98
N GLU A 17 1.53 3.11 -16.70
CA GLU A 17 1.03 2.75 -18.03
C GLU A 17 0.27 1.42 -18.00
N PRO A 18 -0.57 1.11 -19.02
CA PRO A 18 -1.35 -0.12 -19.05
C PRO A 18 -0.48 -1.37 -18.94
N PHE A 19 0.68 -1.32 -19.60
CA PHE A 19 1.72 -2.33 -19.56
C PHE A 19 2.97 -1.77 -18.89
N TRP A 20 3.51 -2.53 -17.94
CA TRP A 20 4.79 -2.24 -17.31
C TRP A 20 5.61 -3.52 -17.22
N ASN A 21 6.85 -3.49 -17.69
CA ASN A 21 7.75 -4.64 -17.72
C ASN A 21 9.10 -4.27 -17.10
N GLN A 22 9.99 -5.26 -16.93
CA GLN A 22 11.30 -5.08 -16.31
C GLN A 22 12.14 -3.96 -16.96
N CYS A 23 12.06 -3.79 -18.29
CA CYS A 23 12.81 -2.73 -18.98
C CYS A 23 12.38 -1.33 -18.53
N ARG A 24 11.09 -1.11 -18.26
CA ARG A 24 10.58 0.19 -17.77
C ARG A 24 10.83 0.38 -16.28
N LEU A 25 10.82 -0.70 -15.48
CA LEU A 25 11.19 -0.64 -14.06
C LEU A 25 12.63 -0.14 -13.85
N HIS A 26 13.54 -0.38 -14.80
CA HIS A 26 14.92 0.14 -14.73
C HIS A 26 15.03 1.67 -14.88
N LEU A 27 13.96 2.35 -15.29
CA LEU A 27 13.89 3.82 -15.31
C LEU A 27 13.62 4.39 -13.92
N LEU A 28 12.95 3.61 -13.06
CA LEU A 28 12.70 3.99 -11.67
C LEU A 28 13.93 3.72 -10.78
N PRO A 29 14.05 4.42 -9.64
CA PRO A 29 15.07 4.10 -8.66
C PRO A 29 15.04 2.61 -8.26
N ASN A 30 16.22 1.99 -8.19
CA ASN A 30 16.33 0.58 -7.84
C ASN A 30 16.18 0.39 -6.32
N LEU A 31 14.96 0.09 -5.87
CA LEU A 31 14.63 -0.08 -4.45
C LEU A 31 15.39 -1.23 -3.77
N LEU A 32 15.87 -2.23 -4.52
CA LEU A 32 16.69 -3.33 -3.99
C LEU A 32 18.10 -2.88 -3.57
N GLN A 33 18.56 -1.72 -4.03
CA GLN A 33 19.88 -1.17 -3.68
C GLN A 33 19.83 -0.19 -2.50
N LEU A 34 18.63 0.11 -1.99
CA LEU A 34 18.46 0.96 -0.82
C LEU A 34 18.70 0.17 0.46
N GLU A 35 19.14 0.85 1.51
CA GLU A 35 19.17 0.26 2.85
C GLU A 35 17.76 0.34 3.46
N TRP A 36 17.31 -0.75 4.07
CA TRP A 36 15.98 -0.87 4.66
C TRP A 36 16.09 -1.16 6.16
N PRO A 37 15.12 -0.69 6.97
CA PRO A 37 15.03 -1.11 8.37
C PRO A 37 14.82 -2.62 8.49
N GLU A 38 15.10 -3.15 9.68
CA GLU A 38 14.76 -4.53 9.99
C GLU A 38 13.25 -4.77 9.81
N LEU A 39 12.91 -5.91 9.21
CA LEU A 39 11.53 -6.29 8.94
C LEU A 39 10.73 -6.43 10.25
N GLN A 40 9.67 -5.63 10.38
CA GLN A 40 8.81 -5.61 11.56
C GLN A 40 7.74 -6.70 11.44
N VAL A 41 7.92 -7.80 12.17
CA VAL A 41 7.04 -8.98 12.13
C VAL A 41 6.77 -9.53 13.52
N SER A 42 5.65 -10.23 13.69
CA SER A 42 5.34 -10.93 14.92
C SER A 42 6.25 -12.14 15.10
N ASN A 43 6.51 -12.51 16.35
CA ASN A 43 7.41 -13.62 16.68
C ASN A 43 6.83 -15.01 16.35
N ARG A 44 5.52 -15.10 16.12
CA ARG A 44 4.80 -16.34 15.84
C ARG A 44 3.65 -16.06 14.88
N PRO A 45 3.26 -17.02 14.03
CA PRO A 45 2.09 -16.87 13.19
C PRO A 45 0.86 -16.44 14.00
N THR A 46 0.15 -15.43 13.51
CA THR A 46 -1.12 -15.01 14.11
C THR A 46 -2.22 -15.98 13.68
N GLY A 47 -3.16 -16.28 14.58
CA GLY A 47 -4.28 -17.19 14.31
C GLY A 47 -3.94 -18.68 14.37
N LEU A 48 -2.92 -19.06 15.16
CA LEU A 48 -2.64 -20.47 15.47
C LEU A 48 -3.82 -21.15 16.18
N THR A 49 -4.00 -22.44 15.94
CA THR A 49 -4.95 -23.30 16.62
C THR A 49 -4.28 -23.99 17.80
N GLN A 50 -4.90 -23.91 18.98
CA GLN A 50 -4.49 -24.65 20.18
C GLN A 50 -5.70 -25.39 20.75
N ASN A 51 -5.55 -26.70 21.00
CA ASN A 51 -6.64 -27.56 21.49
C ASN A 51 -7.92 -27.53 20.63
N GLY A 52 -7.78 -27.30 19.32
CA GLY A 52 -8.89 -27.20 18.38
C GLY A 52 -9.56 -25.82 18.30
N GLU A 53 -9.04 -24.82 19.01
CA GLU A 53 -9.55 -23.45 18.99
C GLU A 53 -8.52 -22.45 18.45
N ILE A 54 -8.97 -21.56 17.56
CA ILE A 54 -8.17 -20.45 17.04
C ILE A 54 -7.83 -19.50 18.18
N GLN A 55 -6.55 -19.20 18.35
CA GLN A 55 -6.06 -18.26 19.34
C GLN A 55 -6.28 -16.83 18.86
N ILE A 56 -7.41 -16.26 19.28
CA ILE A 56 -7.78 -14.88 18.96
C ILE A 56 -6.88 -13.91 19.74
N THR A 57 -6.23 -13.00 19.01
CA THR A 57 -5.41 -11.93 19.58
C THR A 57 -6.03 -10.58 19.27
N THR A 58 -6.03 -9.67 20.26
CA THR A 58 -6.46 -8.29 20.05
C THR A 58 -5.41 -7.53 19.24
N ARG A 59 -5.86 -6.62 18.36
CA ARG A 59 -4.91 -5.76 17.63
C ARG A 59 -4.33 -4.71 18.57
N THR A 60 -3.04 -4.48 18.43
CA THR A 60 -2.25 -3.49 19.18
C THR A 60 -1.32 -2.78 18.22
N PHE A 61 -0.43 -1.89 18.69
CA PHE A 61 0.64 -1.31 17.87
C PHE A 61 1.86 -2.25 17.73
N GLU A 62 1.68 -3.55 17.96
CA GLU A 62 2.66 -4.60 17.69
C GLU A 62 2.52 -5.10 16.26
N PRO A 63 3.58 -5.66 15.64
CA PRO A 63 3.47 -6.23 14.31
C PRO A 63 2.40 -7.33 14.24
N SER A 64 1.50 -7.27 13.27
CA SER A 64 0.33 -8.17 13.21
C SER A 64 0.59 -9.47 12.43
N MET A 65 1.57 -9.47 11.55
CA MET A 65 1.93 -10.61 10.71
C MET A 65 3.29 -11.17 11.08
N SER A 66 3.41 -12.49 11.13
CA SER A 66 4.70 -13.20 11.20
C SER A 66 5.46 -13.06 9.89
N ARG A 67 6.69 -13.60 9.81
CA ARG A 67 7.54 -13.46 8.61
C ARG A 67 6.91 -14.13 7.39
N GLY A 68 6.37 -15.33 7.52
CA GLY A 68 5.70 -16.05 6.43
C GLY A 68 4.36 -15.41 6.04
N GLN A 69 3.59 -14.92 7.01
CA GLN A 69 2.35 -14.18 6.74
C GLN A 69 2.62 -12.87 6.00
N ARG A 70 3.64 -12.13 6.43
CA ARG A 70 4.10 -10.89 5.79
C ARG A 70 4.61 -11.14 4.37
N ALA A 71 5.42 -12.18 4.16
CA ALA A 71 5.90 -12.57 2.84
C ALA A 71 4.75 -13.00 1.91
N LEU A 72 3.73 -13.68 2.45
CA LEU A 72 2.54 -14.03 1.68
C LEU A 72 1.75 -12.79 1.24
N SER A 73 1.54 -11.81 2.13
CA SER A 73 0.87 -10.55 1.81
C SER A 73 1.59 -9.80 0.67
N GLU A 74 2.92 -9.72 0.72
CA GLU A 74 3.74 -9.17 -0.37
C GLU A 74 3.57 -9.95 -1.67
N ARG A 75 3.59 -11.29 -1.59
CA ARG A 75 3.45 -12.17 -2.74
C ARG A 75 2.07 -12.05 -3.40
N LEU A 76 1.00 -11.94 -2.62
CA LEU A 76 -0.37 -11.73 -3.11
C LEU A 76 -0.48 -10.39 -3.87
N LEU A 77 0.03 -9.31 -3.29
CA LEU A 77 0.04 -7.99 -3.93
C LEU A 77 0.87 -7.97 -5.21
N LYS A 78 2.07 -8.54 -5.16
CA LYS A 78 2.96 -8.61 -6.32
C LYS A 78 2.34 -9.44 -7.44
N MET A 79 1.78 -10.61 -7.12
CA MET A 79 1.09 -11.46 -8.07
C MET A 79 -0.07 -10.71 -8.73
N PHE A 80 -0.91 -10.02 -7.94
CA PHE A 80 -2.00 -9.23 -8.46
C PHE A 80 -1.50 -8.12 -9.40
N ALA A 81 -0.49 -7.35 -8.99
CA ALA A 81 0.10 -6.31 -9.83
C ALA A 81 0.68 -6.86 -11.15
N ASP A 82 1.42 -7.97 -11.09
CA ASP A 82 1.98 -8.64 -12.26
C ASP A 82 0.88 -9.10 -13.23
N LEU A 83 -0.23 -9.65 -12.72
CA LEU A 83 -1.41 -10.00 -13.51
C LEU A 83 -2.02 -8.77 -14.20
N MET A 84 -2.20 -7.67 -13.46
CA MET A 84 -2.77 -6.44 -14.00
C MET A 84 -1.90 -5.88 -15.13
N PHE A 85 -0.58 -5.73 -14.91
CA PHE A 85 0.32 -5.20 -15.93
C PHE A 85 0.47 -6.10 -17.15
N SER A 86 0.58 -7.42 -16.96
CA SER A 86 0.74 -8.37 -18.06
C SER A 86 -0.48 -8.44 -18.98
N ASN A 87 -1.63 -7.96 -18.51
CA ASN A 87 -2.90 -7.94 -19.26
C ASN A 87 -3.32 -6.52 -19.68
N GLY A 88 -2.43 -5.52 -19.59
CA GLY A 88 -2.75 -4.15 -20.03
C GLY A 88 -3.69 -3.39 -19.09
N MET A 89 -3.78 -3.81 -17.84
CA MET A 89 -4.68 -3.25 -16.82
C MET A 89 -3.94 -2.45 -15.74
N GLY A 90 -2.66 -2.11 -15.95
CA GLY A 90 -1.82 -1.38 -14.98
C GLY A 90 -2.40 -0.06 -14.47
N LYS A 91 -3.19 0.65 -15.30
CA LYS A 91 -3.84 1.92 -14.94
C LYS A 91 -5.18 1.76 -14.23
N GLN A 92 -5.64 0.52 -14.05
CA GLN A 92 -6.99 0.20 -13.60
C GLN A 92 -7.00 -0.32 -12.16
N PHE A 93 -5.87 -0.23 -11.46
CA PHE A 93 -5.81 -0.47 -10.02
C PHE A 93 -4.81 0.47 -9.35
N PHE A 94 -4.96 0.66 -8.04
CA PHE A 94 -4.01 1.37 -7.20
C PHE A 94 -4.09 0.89 -5.75
N LEU A 95 -3.02 1.11 -4.97
CA LEU A 95 -3.01 0.80 -3.54
C LEU A 95 -4.13 1.55 -2.82
N ALA A 96 -4.77 0.92 -1.84
CA ALA A 96 -5.86 1.51 -1.08
C ALA A 96 -5.65 1.40 0.44
N SER A 97 -6.48 2.10 1.21
CA SER A 97 -6.60 1.97 2.67
C SER A 97 -5.23 1.98 3.40
N GLY A 98 -5.03 1.07 4.36
CA GLY A 98 -3.79 0.94 5.12
C GLY A 98 -2.57 0.57 4.27
N THR A 99 -2.77 -0.10 3.13
CA THR A 99 -1.69 -0.41 2.17
C THR A 99 -1.14 0.85 1.49
N LEU A 100 -2.01 1.75 1.00
CA LEU A 100 -1.60 3.05 0.46
C LEU A 100 -0.93 3.91 1.51
N LEU A 101 -1.51 3.93 2.72
CA LEU A 101 -0.93 4.66 3.84
C LEU A 101 0.44 4.09 4.23
N GLY A 102 0.63 2.77 4.21
CA GLY A 102 1.93 2.16 4.42
C GLY A 102 2.97 2.64 3.41
N SER A 103 2.64 2.57 2.12
CA SER A 103 3.49 3.12 1.04
C SER A 103 3.86 4.58 1.28
N PHE A 104 2.89 5.41 1.70
CA PHE A 104 3.12 6.82 1.95
C PHE A 104 3.90 7.10 3.25
N ARG A 105 3.65 6.35 4.32
CA ARG A 105 4.15 6.69 5.67
C ARG A 105 5.41 5.93 6.07
N HIS A 106 5.58 4.72 5.58
CA HIS A 106 6.64 3.80 6.00
C HIS A 106 7.49 3.28 4.83
N HIS A 107 7.13 3.62 3.58
CA HIS A 107 7.61 2.94 2.37
C HIS A 107 7.40 1.41 2.41
N ASP A 108 6.52 0.92 3.27
CA ASP A 108 6.28 -0.50 3.54
C ASP A 108 4.90 -0.66 4.19
N PHE A 109 4.42 -1.88 4.40
CA PHE A 109 3.20 -2.10 5.18
C PHE A 109 3.30 -1.44 6.56
N ILE A 110 2.19 -0.89 7.04
CA ILE A 110 2.09 -0.42 8.42
C ILE A 110 2.33 -1.65 9.33
N PRO A 111 3.27 -1.61 10.29
CA PRO A 111 3.68 -2.80 11.02
C PRO A 111 2.52 -3.56 11.69
N TRP A 112 1.57 -2.82 12.27
CA TRP A 112 0.40 -3.36 12.97
C TRP A 112 -0.86 -3.48 12.09
N ASP A 113 -0.71 -3.35 10.77
CA ASP A 113 -1.79 -3.64 9.83
C ASP A 113 -1.82 -5.11 9.48
N ASP A 114 -3.02 -5.65 9.27
CA ASP A 114 -3.24 -7.09 9.17
C ASP A 114 -3.69 -7.56 7.78
N ASP A 115 -3.94 -6.66 6.84
CA ASP A 115 -4.42 -6.98 5.51
C ASP A 115 -3.72 -6.17 4.40
N VAL A 116 -4.14 -6.43 3.16
CA VAL A 116 -3.62 -5.76 1.96
C VAL A 116 -4.80 -5.33 1.10
N ASP A 117 -4.83 -4.05 0.73
CA ASP A 117 -5.95 -3.45 0.02
C ASP A 117 -5.53 -2.85 -1.32
N VAL A 118 -6.36 -3.08 -2.33
CA VAL A 118 -6.30 -2.37 -3.61
C VAL A 118 -7.68 -1.88 -4.03
N PHE A 119 -7.70 -0.76 -4.74
CA PHE A 119 -8.82 -0.37 -5.57
C PHE A 119 -8.62 -0.87 -6.99
N ALA A 120 -9.66 -1.41 -7.63
CA ALA A 120 -9.66 -1.75 -9.05
C ALA A 120 -10.90 -1.19 -9.75
N ASP A 121 -10.78 -0.85 -11.04
CA ASP A 121 -11.91 -0.40 -11.85
C ASP A 121 -12.92 -1.56 -12.01
N GLU A 122 -14.20 -1.32 -11.70
CA GLU A 122 -15.27 -2.33 -11.80
C GLU A 122 -15.35 -2.95 -13.20
N SER A 123 -14.99 -2.21 -14.25
CA SER A 123 -15.02 -2.71 -15.63
C SER A 123 -14.07 -3.88 -15.90
N VAL A 124 -13.01 -4.06 -15.09
CA VAL A 124 -12.07 -5.20 -15.20
C VAL A 124 -12.30 -6.31 -14.19
N ARG A 125 -13.28 -6.17 -13.29
CA ARG A 125 -13.58 -7.14 -12.25
C ARG A 125 -13.73 -8.58 -12.75
N LEU A 126 -14.55 -8.77 -13.78
CA LEU A 126 -14.76 -10.10 -14.37
C LEU A 126 -13.46 -10.68 -14.94
N LYS A 127 -12.62 -9.83 -15.52
CA LYS A 127 -11.32 -10.25 -16.07
C LYS A 127 -10.34 -10.62 -14.96
N ILE A 128 -10.30 -9.86 -13.86
CA ILE A 128 -9.50 -10.18 -12.67
C ILE A 128 -9.87 -11.57 -12.15
N ARG A 129 -11.17 -11.83 -11.92
CA ARG A 129 -11.66 -13.13 -11.45
C ARG A 129 -11.23 -14.28 -12.35
N GLN A 130 -11.38 -14.12 -13.67
CA GLN A 130 -10.97 -15.13 -14.65
C GLN A 130 -9.46 -15.39 -14.62
N LEU A 131 -8.64 -14.32 -14.51
CA LEU A 131 -7.18 -14.44 -14.48
C LEU A 131 -6.70 -15.15 -13.23
N VAL A 132 -7.23 -14.80 -12.06
CA VAL A 132 -6.88 -15.45 -10.79
C VAL A 132 -7.23 -16.94 -10.83
N LEU A 133 -8.44 -17.29 -11.30
CA LEU A 133 -8.85 -18.68 -11.46
C LEU A 133 -7.97 -19.45 -12.48
N SER A 134 -7.40 -18.76 -13.47
CA SER A 134 -6.51 -19.38 -14.46
C SER A 134 -5.12 -19.72 -13.94
N LEU A 135 -4.72 -19.17 -12.78
CA LEU A 135 -3.46 -19.54 -12.12
C LEU A 135 -3.48 -20.96 -11.52
N GLY A 136 -4.63 -21.63 -11.56
CA GLY A 136 -4.78 -22.98 -11.03
C GLY A 136 -4.84 -22.98 -9.50
N GLY A 137 -4.69 -24.15 -8.91
CA GLY A 137 -5.03 -24.38 -7.50
C GLY A 137 -4.24 -23.56 -6.48
N GLU A 138 -3.15 -22.88 -6.82
CA GLU A 138 -2.31 -22.13 -5.87
C GLU A 138 -3.06 -20.95 -5.22
N TYR A 139 -3.90 -20.26 -5.97
CA TYR A 139 -4.67 -19.10 -5.52
C TYR A 139 -6.18 -19.37 -5.59
N SER A 140 -6.90 -18.80 -4.64
CA SER A 140 -8.35 -18.82 -4.57
C SER A 140 -8.87 -17.39 -4.54
N ILE A 141 -10.06 -17.19 -5.09
CA ILE A 141 -10.77 -15.92 -5.02
C ILE A 141 -12.15 -16.16 -4.42
N HIS A 142 -12.46 -15.42 -3.36
CA HIS A 142 -13.81 -15.32 -2.83
C HIS A 142 -14.44 -14.04 -3.38
N SER A 143 -15.54 -14.19 -4.10
CA SER A 143 -16.22 -13.09 -4.76
C SER A 143 -17.53 -12.74 -4.05
N THR A 144 -17.74 -11.46 -3.77
CA THR A 144 -19.02 -10.93 -3.28
C THR A 144 -19.66 -10.03 -4.34
N ASP A 145 -20.73 -9.33 -3.98
CA ASP A 145 -21.41 -8.37 -4.87
C ASP A 145 -20.57 -7.09 -5.06
N THR A 146 -19.78 -6.68 -4.07
CA THR A 146 -19.10 -5.37 -4.09
C THR A 146 -17.59 -5.42 -3.85
N ARG A 147 -17.06 -6.51 -3.30
CA ARG A 147 -15.62 -6.74 -3.06
C ARG A 147 -15.21 -8.18 -3.41
N ASP A 148 -13.93 -8.38 -3.67
CA ASP A 148 -13.35 -9.72 -3.81
C ASP A 148 -12.15 -9.88 -2.87
N LYS A 149 -11.86 -11.11 -2.46
CA LYS A 149 -10.68 -11.46 -1.66
C LYS A 149 -9.86 -12.52 -2.37
N ILE A 150 -8.57 -12.27 -2.57
CA ILE A 150 -7.62 -13.25 -3.12
C ILE A 150 -6.76 -13.78 -1.99
N PHE A 151 -6.66 -15.10 -1.89
CA PHE A 151 -5.86 -15.78 -0.88
C PHE A 151 -5.26 -17.04 -1.51
N THR A 152 -4.39 -17.73 -0.79
CA THR A 152 -3.81 -19.01 -1.29
C THR A 152 -4.67 -20.19 -0.86
N GLN A 153 -4.28 -21.41 -1.24
CA GLN A 153 -4.83 -22.60 -0.57
C GLN A 153 -4.69 -22.48 0.95
N ILE A 154 -5.69 -23.01 1.66
CA ILE A 154 -5.66 -23.06 3.11
C ILE A 154 -4.55 -24.02 3.55
N LEU A 155 -3.70 -23.56 4.47
CA LEU A 155 -2.64 -24.33 5.09
C LEU A 155 -3.21 -25.62 5.69
N ASN A 156 -2.52 -26.74 5.47
CA ASN A 156 -2.86 -28.00 6.13
C ASN A 156 -2.78 -27.80 7.67
N PRO A 157 -3.84 -28.12 8.44
CA PRO A 157 -3.85 -27.99 9.89
C PRO A 157 -2.70 -28.71 10.61
N ASP A 158 -2.18 -29.81 10.05
CA ASP A 158 -1.01 -30.52 10.62
C ASP A 158 0.28 -29.67 10.58
N LEU A 159 0.29 -28.61 9.77
CA LEU A 159 1.41 -27.68 9.59
C LEU A 159 1.18 -26.33 10.28
N ASP A 160 0.13 -26.18 11.09
CA ASP A 160 -0.27 -24.88 11.63
C ASP A 160 0.84 -24.23 12.48
N LEU A 161 1.69 -25.01 13.16
CA LEU A 161 2.81 -24.49 13.95
C LEU A 161 3.95 -23.88 13.11
N TYR A 162 3.99 -24.11 11.80
CA TYR A 162 5.04 -23.60 10.92
C TYR A 162 4.66 -22.25 10.31
N ASP A 163 5.64 -21.34 10.20
CA ASP A 163 5.45 -20.03 9.58
C ASP A 163 5.62 -20.12 8.04
N LEU A 164 4.65 -20.78 7.39
CA LEU A 164 4.62 -20.97 5.94
C LEU A 164 3.78 -19.88 5.25
N GLU A 165 4.14 -19.58 4.00
CA GLU A 165 3.45 -18.61 3.14
C GLU A 165 2.14 -19.20 2.56
N TYR A 166 1.23 -19.60 3.45
CA TYR A 166 -0.13 -20.04 3.11
C TYR A 166 -1.15 -19.28 3.94
N SER A 167 -2.31 -19.04 3.33
CA SER A 167 -3.47 -18.50 4.00
C SER A 167 -4.02 -19.55 4.96
N ARG A 168 -4.65 -19.12 6.04
CA ARG A 168 -5.15 -19.95 7.13
C ARG A 168 -6.64 -19.71 7.28
N ASN A 169 -7.34 -20.74 7.75
CA ASN A 169 -8.72 -20.58 8.15
C ASN A 169 -8.78 -20.04 9.58
N THR A 170 -8.91 -18.73 9.71
CA THR A 170 -8.84 -18.01 11.00
C THR A 170 -10.18 -17.37 11.40
N SER A 171 -11.24 -17.56 10.60
CA SER A 171 -12.56 -17.02 10.87
C SER A 171 -13.67 -18.02 10.51
N VAL A 172 -14.92 -17.62 10.69
CA VAL A 172 -16.09 -18.40 10.26
C VAL A 172 -16.40 -18.26 8.77
N TYR A 173 -15.70 -17.36 8.08
CA TYR A 173 -15.94 -17.03 6.68
C TYR A 173 -15.19 -17.98 5.73
N PRO A 174 -15.65 -18.12 4.48
CA PRO A 174 -15.10 -19.10 3.53
C PRO A 174 -13.77 -18.68 2.88
N TRP A 175 -13.15 -17.58 3.30
CA TRP A 175 -11.86 -17.12 2.79
C TRP A 175 -10.75 -17.26 3.83
N GLY A 176 -9.52 -17.46 3.37
CA GLY A 176 -8.34 -17.57 4.24
C GLY A 176 -7.65 -16.24 4.46
N TRP A 177 -6.92 -16.13 5.57
CA TRP A 177 -6.06 -14.99 5.90
C TRP A 177 -4.58 -15.43 6.07
N PRO A 178 -3.56 -14.68 5.60
CA PRO A 178 -3.62 -13.40 4.87
C PRO A 178 -4.35 -13.47 3.54
N ALA A 179 -4.97 -12.35 3.17
CA ALA A 179 -5.68 -12.12 1.91
C ALA A 179 -5.33 -10.74 1.34
N LEU A 180 -5.49 -10.60 0.03
CA LEU A 180 -5.56 -9.33 -0.68
C LEU A 180 -7.03 -8.99 -0.94
N ASP A 181 -7.46 -7.88 -0.39
CA ASP A 181 -8.80 -7.33 -0.52
C ASP A 181 -8.87 -6.39 -1.74
N ILE A 182 -9.85 -6.63 -2.61
CA ILE A 182 -10.12 -5.83 -3.79
C ILE A 182 -11.43 -5.11 -3.57
N SER A 183 -11.33 -3.80 -3.39
CA SER A 183 -12.47 -2.89 -3.48
C SER A 183 -12.59 -2.38 -4.90
N TYR A 184 -13.81 -2.28 -5.42
CA TYR A 184 -14.03 -1.81 -6.78
C TYR A 184 -14.53 -0.38 -6.80
N TYR A 185 -14.07 0.40 -7.78
CA TYR A 185 -14.59 1.73 -8.07
C TYR A 185 -15.20 1.81 -9.46
N ALA A 186 -16.21 2.64 -9.62
CA ALA A 186 -16.71 3.10 -10.90
C ALA A 186 -16.73 4.62 -10.94
N GLY A 187 -16.99 5.22 -12.10
CA GLY A 187 -17.01 6.67 -12.18
C GLY A 187 -17.45 7.21 -13.53
N ASN A 188 -17.43 8.53 -13.61
CA ASN A 188 -17.68 9.30 -14.81
C ASN A 188 -16.49 10.23 -15.10
N ALA A 189 -16.71 11.26 -15.91
CA ALA A 189 -15.66 12.19 -16.29
C ALA A 189 -15.06 12.99 -15.11
N THR A 190 -15.82 13.24 -14.05
CA THR A 190 -15.42 14.15 -12.97
C THR A 190 -15.21 13.45 -11.62
N HIS A 191 -15.86 12.32 -11.36
CA HIS A 191 -15.79 11.63 -10.08
C HIS A 191 -15.66 10.12 -10.25
N ILE A 192 -15.04 9.49 -9.25
CA ILE A 192 -15.13 8.05 -9.02
C ILE A 192 -15.81 7.79 -7.67
N TYR A 193 -16.35 6.59 -7.48
CA TYR A 193 -16.96 6.14 -6.24
C TYR A 193 -16.72 4.65 -6.03
N GLU A 194 -16.62 4.23 -4.78
CA GLU A 194 -16.55 2.81 -4.44
C GLU A 194 -17.91 2.14 -4.62
N ILE A 195 -17.90 0.93 -5.19
CA ILE A 195 -19.11 0.12 -5.40
C ILE A 195 -19.69 -0.37 -4.07
N ALA A 196 -18.83 -0.70 -3.11
CA ALA A 196 -19.23 -1.05 -1.77
C ALA A 196 -19.65 0.18 -0.97
N GLU A 197 -20.74 0.06 -0.22
CA GLU A 197 -21.17 1.12 0.69
C GLU A 197 -20.31 1.13 1.96
N PHE A 198 -20.01 2.33 2.46
CA PHE A 198 -19.40 2.52 3.76
C PHE A 198 -20.42 3.18 4.69
N ARG A 199 -20.80 2.49 5.78
CA ARG A 199 -21.81 2.96 6.75
C ARG A 199 -23.15 3.38 6.10
N GLY A 200 -23.57 2.68 5.05
CA GLY A 200 -24.83 2.93 4.35
C GLY A 200 -24.80 4.16 3.42
N SER A 201 -23.63 4.58 2.95
CA SER A 201 -23.49 5.64 1.95
C SER A 201 -22.40 5.32 0.94
N LEU A 202 -22.65 5.68 -0.32
CA LEU A 202 -21.64 5.70 -1.37
C LEU A 202 -20.67 6.85 -1.13
N THR A 203 -19.38 6.58 -1.27
CA THR A 203 -18.29 7.54 -1.15
C THR A 203 -17.89 8.03 -2.55
N TYR A 204 -17.90 9.34 -2.78
CA TYR A 204 -17.57 9.94 -4.06
C TYR A 204 -16.32 10.80 -3.94
N TRP A 205 -15.41 10.68 -4.91
CA TRP A 205 -14.13 11.37 -4.92
C TRP A 205 -13.90 12.02 -6.29
N PRO A 206 -13.41 13.27 -6.34
CA PRO A 206 -12.99 13.88 -7.59
C PRO A 206 -11.93 13.03 -8.30
N ARG A 207 -12.09 12.85 -9.61
CA ARG A 207 -11.24 12.01 -10.45
C ARG A 207 -9.80 12.53 -10.49
N ASP A 208 -9.64 13.84 -10.41
CA ASP A 208 -8.36 14.57 -10.36
C ASP A 208 -7.65 14.47 -9.00
N LEU A 209 -8.22 13.82 -7.97
CA LEU A 209 -7.43 13.40 -6.82
C LEU A 209 -6.66 12.10 -7.08
N VAL A 210 -7.08 11.33 -8.07
CA VAL A 210 -6.59 9.97 -8.33
C VAL A 210 -5.72 9.90 -9.57
N PHE A 211 -6.19 10.45 -10.69
CA PHE A 211 -5.56 10.21 -12.00
C PHE A 211 -4.77 11.42 -12.52
N PRO A 212 -3.63 11.19 -13.20
CA PRO A 212 -3.04 9.90 -13.53
C PRO A 212 -2.49 9.19 -12.29
N LEU A 213 -2.25 7.89 -12.40
CA LEU A 213 -1.58 7.15 -11.33
C LEU A 213 -0.07 7.33 -11.45
N LEU A 214 0.61 7.46 -10.31
CA LEU A 214 2.07 7.46 -10.21
C LEU A 214 2.54 6.19 -9.49
N PHE A 215 3.76 5.76 -9.79
CA PHE A 215 4.41 4.71 -9.03
C PHE A 215 4.90 5.25 -7.67
N ARG A 216 4.56 4.52 -6.60
CA ARG A 216 5.09 4.71 -5.24
C ARG A 216 5.73 3.42 -4.72
N PRO A 217 6.73 3.50 -3.83
CA PRO A 217 7.34 2.30 -3.27
C PRO A 217 6.43 1.66 -2.21
N LEU A 218 6.45 0.34 -2.16
CA LEU A 218 5.97 -0.45 -1.02
C LEU A 218 6.91 -1.66 -0.88
N GLY A 219 7.75 -1.60 0.15
CA GLY A 219 8.96 -2.42 0.24
C GLY A 219 9.85 -2.22 -0.99
N VAL A 220 10.37 -3.32 -1.53
CA VAL A 220 11.29 -3.30 -2.66
C VAL A 220 10.60 -3.25 -4.03
N ASN A 221 9.30 -2.98 -4.08
CA ASN A 221 8.49 -2.97 -5.31
C ASN A 221 7.81 -1.61 -5.52
N TRP A 222 7.49 -1.32 -6.78
CA TRP A 222 6.76 -0.12 -7.19
C TRP A 222 5.31 -0.47 -7.54
N TYR A 223 4.35 0.28 -7.00
CA TYR A 223 2.93 0.07 -7.25
C TYR A 223 2.20 1.35 -7.65
N PRO A 224 1.10 1.25 -8.43
CA PRO A 224 0.27 2.40 -8.73
C PRO A 224 -0.38 3.01 -7.49
N ALA A 225 -0.34 4.33 -7.40
CA ALA A 225 -0.99 5.12 -6.37
C ALA A 225 -1.57 6.42 -6.97
N PRO A 226 -2.59 7.02 -6.32
CA PRO A 226 -3.10 8.34 -6.68
C PRO A 226 -1.98 9.38 -6.75
N TYR A 227 -1.86 10.19 -7.82
CA TYR A 227 -0.79 11.20 -7.87
C TYR A 227 -0.90 12.25 -6.76
N ASN A 228 -2.13 12.57 -6.32
CA ASN A 228 -2.43 13.42 -5.17
C ASN A 228 -2.74 12.55 -3.94
N THR A 229 -1.79 11.69 -3.57
CA THR A 229 -1.96 10.63 -2.55
C THR A 229 -2.50 11.18 -1.23
N LEU A 230 -1.91 12.27 -0.71
CA LEU A 230 -2.32 12.86 0.56
C LEU A 230 -3.77 13.35 0.54
N SER A 231 -4.17 14.07 -0.51
CA SER A 231 -5.52 14.62 -0.61
C SER A 231 -6.54 13.51 -0.80
N PHE A 232 -6.23 12.48 -1.60
CA PHE A 232 -7.07 11.31 -1.73
C PHE A 232 -7.30 10.61 -0.37
N MET A 233 -6.24 10.33 0.38
CA MET A 233 -6.36 9.71 1.72
C MET A 233 -7.14 10.59 2.69
N ARG A 234 -6.98 11.92 2.67
CA ARG A 234 -7.76 12.83 3.52
C ARG A 234 -9.25 12.76 3.23
N VAL A 235 -9.63 12.70 1.96
CA VAL A 235 -11.04 12.64 1.55
C VAL A 235 -11.63 11.24 1.79
N ARG A 236 -10.87 10.17 1.52
CA ARG A 236 -11.37 8.79 1.59
C ARG A 236 -11.26 8.17 2.98
N ASP A 237 -10.12 8.30 3.63
CA ASP A 237 -9.78 7.58 4.88
C ASP A 237 -9.93 8.44 6.14
N THR A 238 -10.35 9.70 6.00
CA THR A 238 -10.30 10.69 7.10
C THR A 238 -8.93 10.74 7.75
N PHE A 239 -7.89 10.82 6.90
CA PHE A 239 -6.50 10.71 7.30
C PHE A 239 -6.13 11.72 8.41
N ASP A 240 -5.88 11.21 9.63
CA ASP A 240 -5.65 11.96 10.86
C ASP A 240 -4.15 12.00 11.24
N ALA A 241 -3.79 12.89 12.17
CA ALA A 241 -2.44 13.05 12.73
C ALA A 241 -1.99 11.82 13.51
N ASN A 242 -2.95 11.05 14.03
CA ASN A 242 -2.68 9.93 14.91
C ASN A 242 -2.41 8.65 14.13
N CYS A 243 -1.55 7.82 14.71
CA CYS A 243 -1.41 6.45 14.30
C CYS A 243 -2.59 5.67 14.91
N ILE A 244 -3.27 4.91 14.05
CA ILE A 244 -4.51 4.20 14.38
C ILE A 244 -4.31 2.69 14.22
N VAL A 245 -4.88 1.94 15.16
CA VAL A 245 -5.27 0.53 14.94
C VAL A 245 -6.76 0.55 14.66
N THR A 246 -7.15 0.12 13.46
CA THR A 246 -8.55 0.21 13.01
C THR A 246 -9.43 -0.79 13.77
N GLY A 247 -10.74 -0.54 13.71
CA GLY A 247 -11.72 -1.27 14.50
C GLY A 247 -12.11 -2.64 13.96
N TRP A 248 -11.61 -3.05 12.80
CA TRP A 248 -11.87 -4.37 12.23
C TRP A 248 -10.58 -5.17 12.24
N ASN A 249 -10.65 -6.41 12.74
CA ASN A 249 -9.54 -7.35 12.73
C ASN A 249 -9.75 -8.33 11.59
N HIS A 250 -9.02 -8.16 10.50
CA HIS A 250 -9.15 -8.95 9.28
C HIS A 250 -8.61 -10.37 9.47
N VAL A 251 -7.75 -10.60 10.47
CA VAL A 251 -7.29 -11.95 10.82
C VAL A 251 -8.48 -12.82 11.22
N PHE A 252 -9.35 -12.32 12.09
CA PHE A 252 -10.45 -13.11 12.66
C PHE A 252 -11.83 -12.73 12.12
N GLU A 253 -11.92 -11.66 11.31
CA GLU A 253 -13.14 -11.04 10.80
C GLU A 253 -14.10 -10.65 11.95
N LEU A 254 -13.55 -9.95 12.95
CA LEU A 254 -14.24 -9.52 14.16
C LEU A 254 -13.96 -8.04 14.47
N GLU A 255 -14.86 -7.42 15.24
CA GLU A 255 -14.63 -6.09 15.79
C GLU A 255 -13.48 -6.08 16.80
N ASN A 256 -12.69 -5.01 16.77
CA ASN A 256 -11.60 -4.71 17.68
C ASN A 256 -11.73 -3.26 18.19
N PRO A 257 -11.30 -2.95 19.42
CA PRO A 257 -11.25 -1.56 19.87
C PRO A 257 -10.35 -0.72 18.95
N VAL A 258 -10.83 0.46 18.56
CA VAL A 258 -9.98 1.44 17.88
C VAL A 258 -8.95 1.98 18.88
N LEU A 259 -7.66 1.89 18.54
CA LEU A 259 -6.59 2.47 19.34
C LEU A 259 -6.00 3.66 18.60
N LEU A 260 -5.76 4.76 19.32
CA LEU A 260 -5.21 6.00 18.78
C LEU A 260 -4.04 6.45 19.65
N GLN A 261 -2.95 6.85 19.01
CA GLN A 261 -1.87 7.58 19.67
C GLN A 261 -1.14 8.49 18.67
N SER A 262 -0.40 9.48 19.19
CA SER A 262 0.49 10.28 18.34
C SER A 262 1.50 9.37 17.63
N CYS A 263 1.65 9.54 16.31
CA CYS A 263 2.67 8.80 15.56
C CYS A 263 4.09 9.09 16.06
N GLN A 264 4.32 10.25 16.68
CA GLN A 264 5.61 10.61 17.28
C GLN A 264 6.04 9.60 18.36
N ASN A 265 5.10 9.03 19.13
CA ASN A 265 5.40 8.03 20.16
C ASN A 265 5.88 6.70 19.57
N LEU A 266 5.61 6.46 18.29
CA LEU A 266 6.01 5.28 17.55
C LEU A 266 7.28 5.51 16.72
N GLY A 267 7.75 6.76 16.60
CA GLY A 267 8.90 7.13 15.77
C GLY A 267 10.23 6.57 16.24
N THR A 268 10.35 6.12 17.49
CA THR A 268 11.56 5.43 18.00
C THR A 268 11.54 3.92 17.77
N ARG A 269 10.41 3.38 17.31
CA ARG A 269 10.19 1.96 17.09
C ARG A 269 10.02 1.60 15.63
N TYR A 270 9.34 2.46 14.88
CA TYR A 270 9.02 2.25 13.48
C TYR A 270 9.52 3.43 12.65
N ALA A 271 10.05 3.14 11.47
CA ALA A 271 10.53 4.17 10.58
C ALA A 271 9.36 4.92 9.92
N PHE A 272 9.48 6.24 9.77
CA PHE A 272 8.51 7.11 9.12
C PHE A 272 9.18 7.89 7.99
N VAL A 273 8.37 8.27 7.00
CA VAL A 273 8.81 9.03 5.83
C VAL A 273 8.73 10.52 6.12
N GLU A 274 9.89 11.17 6.13
CA GLU A 274 10.00 12.62 6.08
C GLU A 274 10.12 13.08 4.62
N ARG A 275 9.48 14.20 4.30
CA ARG A 275 9.45 14.76 2.94
C ARG A 275 10.18 16.09 2.89
N ARG A 276 10.97 16.26 1.84
CA ARG A 276 11.69 17.49 1.56
C ARG A 276 11.60 17.83 0.08
N ARG A 277 11.73 19.12 -0.24
CA ARG A 277 11.89 19.55 -1.63
C ARG A 277 13.26 19.11 -2.13
N SER A 278 13.32 18.52 -3.32
CA SER A 278 14.59 18.21 -3.97
C SER A 278 15.21 19.47 -4.58
N ASN A 279 16.53 19.47 -4.73
CA ASN A 279 17.25 20.46 -5.53
C ASN A 279 17.15 20.22 -7.04
N GLN A 280 16.67 19.05 -7.47
CA GLN A 280 16.44 18.77 -8.88
C GLN A 280 15.15 19.44 -9.37
N GLY A 281 15.09 19.72 -10.67
CA GLY A 281 13.83 20.08 -11.31
C GLY A 281 12.99 18.84 -11.63
N LEU A 282 11.72 19.06 -11.97
CA LEU A 282 10.85 18.06 -12.56
C LEU A 282 10.58 18.46 -14.02
N SER A 283 10.66 17.52 -14.95
CA SER A 283 10.32 17.75 -16.35
C SER A 283 9.48 16.61 -16.89
N SER A 284 8.85 16.82 -18.05
CA SER A 284 8.17 15.75 -18.79
C SER A 284 8.47 15.87 -20.28
N THR A 285 8.47 14.76 -21.01
CA THR A 285 8.52 14.80 -22.49
C THR A 285 7.14 14.89 -23.14
N ASN A 286 6.07 14.74 -22.35
CA ASN A 286 4.70 14.76 -22.81
C ASN A 286 4.07 16.15 -22.58
N GLU A 287 3.71 16.84 -23.67
CA GLU A 287 3.11 18.19 -23.63
C GLU A 287 1.83 18.25 -22.75
N ASN A 288 0.96 17.23 -22.84
CA ASN A 288 -0.25 17.19 -22.03
C ASN A 288 0.06 17.06 -20.53
N LEU A 289 1.07 16.27 -20.15
CA LEU A 289 1.50 16.18 -18.74
C LEU A 289 2.12 17.49 -18.28
N GLN A 290 2.91 18.17 -19.13
CA GLN A 290 3.49 19.47 -18.81
C GLN A 290 2.43 20.52 -18.51
N GLU A 291 1.32 20.52 -19.24
CA GLU A 291 0.26 21.51 -19.08
C GLU A 291 -0.71 21.18 -17.93
N THR A 292 -1.05 19.89 -17.74
CA THR A 292 -2.16 19.50 -16.87
C THR A 292 -1.75 18.95 -15.51
N ILE A 293 -0.58 18.31 -15.40
CA ILE A 293 -0.17 17.58 -14.19
C ILE A 293 1.09 18.17 -13.56
N LEU A 294 2.10 18.47 -14.37
CA LEU A 294 3.38 19.02 -13.91
C LEU A 294 3.25 20.28 -13.04
N PRO A 295 2.30 21.22 -13.26
CA PRO A 295 2.13 22.40 -12.39
C PRO A 295 1.73 22.08 -10.94
N HIS A 296 1.21 20.87 -10.70
CA HIS A 296 0.77 20.40 -9.37
C HIS A 296 1.81 19.50 -8.68
N LEU A 297 2.89 19.17 -9.39
CA LEU A 297 3.93 18.27 -8.91
C LEU A 297 5.26 19.01 -8.73
N LEU A 298 6.11 18.45 -7.89
CA LEU A 298 7.50 18.87 -7.76
C LEU A 298 8.42 17.66 -7.61
N ALA A 299 9.71 17.87 -7.88
CA ALA A 299 10.73 16.91 -7.54
C ALA A 299 10.98 16.98 -6.02
N GLY A 300 10.77 15.87 -5.34
CA GLY A 300 10.91 15.78 -3.90
C GLY A 300 11.81 14.63 -3.47
N GLU A 301 12.18 14.66 -2.19
CA GLU A 301 12.94 13.63 -1.50
C GLU A 301 12.08 13.00 -0.41
N GLU A 302 11.99 11.69 -0.40
CA GLU A 302 11.41 10.92 0.70
C GLU A 302 12.55 10.25 1.48
N HIS A 303 12.65 10.60 2.77
CA HIS A 303 13.66 10.13 3.71
C HIS A 303 13.00 9.15 4.67
N LEU A 304 13.31 7.85 4.57
CA LEU A 304 12.81 6.86 5.54
C LEU A 304 13.70 6.88 6.79
N MET A 305 13.14 7.29 7.93
CA MET A 305 13.91 7.58 9.13
C MET A 305 13.29 7.01 10.40
N LEU A 306 14.14 6.64 11.36
CA LEU A 306 13.77 6.17 12.69
C LEU A 306 14.43 7.09 13.73
N GLN A 307 13.64 7.62 14.66
CA GLN A 307 14.15 8.44 15.75
C GLN A 307 14.96 7.60 16.75
N TRP A 308 16.00 8.19 17.31
CA TRP A 308 16.73 7.55 18.38
C TRP A 308 15.96 7.63 19.70
N THR A 309 16.11 6.61 20.53
CA THR A 309 15.44 6.52 21.84
C THR A 309 15.86 7.63 22.82
N ASN A 310 17.04 8.23 22.62
CA ASN A 310 17.52 9.36 23.41
C ASN A 310 16.94 10.72 22.95
N GLY A 311 16.19 10.75 21.85
CA GLY A 311 15.53 11.95 21.31
C GLY A 311 16.46 12.99 20.68
N THR A 312 17.77 12.71 20.54
CA THR A 312 18.76 13.70 20.07
C THR A 312 19.15 13.54 18.59
N GLY A 313 18.54 12.58 17.88
CA GLY A 313 18.85 12.33 16.47
C GLY A 313 17.97 11.27 15.85
N GLN A 314 18.34 10.87 14.63
CA GLN A 314 17.62 9.91 13.82
C GLN A 314 18.58 9.11 12.94
N THR A 315 18.20 7.87 12.63
CA THR A 315 18.81 7.06 11.59
C THR A 315 18.00 7.25 10.31
N VAL A 316 18.65 7.63 9.22
CA VAL A 316 18.03 7.66 7.89
C VAL A 316 18.49 6.40 7.16
N PHE A 317 17.55 5.52 6.81
CA PHE A 317 17.87 4.28 6.10
C PHE A 317 18.12 4.56 4.62
N HIS A 318 17.22 5.28 3.98
CA HIS A 318 17.40 5.66 2.60
C HIS A 318 16.73 6.99 2.27
N ILE A 319 17.21 7.54 1.16
CA ILE A 319 16.68 8.73 0.52
C ILE A 319 16.58 8.41 -0.96
N PHE A 320 15.39 8.60 -1.54
CA PHE A 320 15.27 8.61 -2.99
C PHE A 320 14.41 9.80 -3.43
N GLN A 321 14.54 10.12 -4.71
CA GLN A 321 13.90 11.25 -5.32
C GLN A 321 12.76 10.78 -6.21
N MET A 322 11.61 11.43 -6.12
CA MET A 322 10.44 11.13 -6.94
C MET A 322 9.57 12.38 -7.15
N PRO A 323 8.71 12.39 -8.17
CA PRO A 323 7.65 13.37 -8.29
C PRO A 323 6.60 13.12 -7.20
N PHE A 324 6.20 14.15 -6.47
CA PHE A 324 5.01 14.09 -5.62
C PHE A 324 4.27 15.43 -5.60
N HIS A 325 3.01 15.41 -5.17
CA HIS A 325 2.13 16.58 -5.16
C HIS A 325 2.64 17.63 -4.17
N ASP A 326 2.50 18.92 -4.49
CA ASP A 326 3.06 20.00 -3.66
C ASP A 326 2.57 20.00 -2.20
N SER A 327 1.32 19.60 -1.99
CA SER A 327 0.68 19.40 -0.69
C SER A 327 1.42 18.39 0.21
N ASP A 328 2.17 17.44 -0.35
CA ASP A 328 2.94 16.46 0.41
C ASP A 328 4.12 17.12 1.16
N LEU A 329 4.58 18.31 0.76
CA LEU A 329 5.56 19.09 1.53
C LEU A 329 4.97 19.78 2.75
N ALA A 330 3.64 19.93 2.80
CA ALA A 330 3.00 20.64 3.88
C ALA A 330 2.94 19.78 5.15
N ILE A 331 3.06 18.45 5.09
CA ILE A 331 2.85 17.61 6.27
C ILE A 331 4.09 17.45 7.15
N SER A 332 3.87 17.38 8.46
CA SER A 332 4.91 16.94 9.40
C SER A 332 5.03 15.41 9.38
N THR A 333 6.26 14.91 9.50
CA THR A 333 6.60 13.48 9.49
C THR A 333 5.75 12.63 10.44
N TYR A 334 5.33 13.21 11.57
CA TYR A 334 4.57 12.50 12.62
C TYR A 334 3.21 13.12 12.91
N ASP A 335 2.81 14.13 12.14
CA ASP A 335 1.53 14.82 12.29
C ASP A 335 1.03 15.29 10.92
N TYR A 336 0.20 14.46 10.31
CA TYR A 336 -0.32 14.66 8.96
C TYR A 336 -1.44 15.70 8.87
N THR A 337 -1.87 16.26 10.00
CA THR A 337 -2.86 17.37 10.03
C THR A 337 -2.20 18.73 10.03
N LYS A 338 -0.95 18.82 10.50
CA LYS A 338 -0.23 20.09 10.59
C LYS A 338 0.46 20.43 9.29
N THR A 339 0.33 21.69 8.91
CA THR A 339 1.16 22.33 7.88
C THR A 339 2.50 22.75 8.49
N VAL A 340 3.63 22.30 7.94
CA VAL A 340 5.01 22.64 8.35
C VAL A 340 5.36 24.07 8.01
#